data_AF-A0AAD7G972-F1
#
_entry.id   AF-A0AAD7G972-F1
#
_cell.length_a   1.000
_cell.length_b   1.000
_cell.length_c   1.000
_cell.angle_alpha   90.00
_cell.angle_beta   90.00
_cell.angle_gamma   90.00
#
_symmetry.space_group_name_H-M   'P 1'
#
loop_
_entity.id
_entity.type
_entity.pdbx_description
1 polymer ?
#
loop_
_entity_poly.entity_id
_entity_poly.type
_entity_poly.pdbx_seq_one_letter_code
_entity_poly.pdbx_strand_id
1 'polypeptide(L)'
;MPRVDTTPVRRTKRDAQQRLSRGGGPVRLARTAASVRAAAEAAAVQASVSAPPVKREPVPTPIPAASSASAPISSKTWRHPDELPYIRTAGKTWTDMAIVRFLTAHAFGLPPRSTSTVEAWVNVRCADGSEVVLPRGYRLPLLWVAKFQWTSVRLVLTADPAILQREWDSTKFEILHIARLCAALLDKARAQMEEHGAIERGWRCPPFDRAMRRYHYDWLIMRDEFVRDFWREFGEEEFQSDILKLGWAQWVLKGHKGFTLTKKEVAQGITAEEFTKGLIIDEEADTFEWNESPQILQAPP
;
A
#
# COMPACT_ATOMS: atom_id res chain seq x y z
N MET A 1 -58.08 13.89 0.22
CA MET A 1 -56.78 13.35 -0.25
C MET A 1 -55.71 13.82 0.73
N PRO A 2 -55.21 12.98 1.65
CA PRO A 2 -54.23 13.41 2.64
C PRO A 2 -52.83 13.47 2.02
N ARG A 3 -52.08 14.53 2.34
CA ARG A 3 -50.67 14.70 1.98
C ARG A 3 -49.83 13.75 2.83
N VAL A 4 -49.04 12.90 2.18
CA VAL A 4 -48.05 12.05 2.83
C VAL A 4 -46.73 12.82 2.88
N ASP A 5 -46.38 13.30 4.07
CA ASP A 5 -45.05 13.83 4.36
C ASP A 5 -44.04 12.68 4.35
N THR A 6 -43.05 12.77 3.46
CA THR A 6 -41.92 11.84 3.39
C THR A 6 -40.68 12.55 3.94
N THR A 7 -40.45 12.41 5.24
CA THR A 7 -39.22 12.85 5.90
C THR A 7 -38.11 11.82 5.63
N PRO A 8 -36.92 12.22 5.14
CA PRO A 8 -35.83 11.29 4.95
C PRO A 8 -35.19 10.94 6.29
N VAL A 9 -35.17 9.63 6.62
CA VAL A 9 -34.51 9.08 7.81
C VAL A 9 -33.00 9.24 7.65
N ARG A 10 -32.42 10.17 8.42
CA ARG A 10 -30.97 10.34 8.59
C ARG A 10 -30.40 9.11 9.31
N ARG A 11 -29.83 8.17 8.57
CA ARG A 11 -29.01 7.08 9.15
C ARG A 11 -27.76 7.69 9.78
N THR A 12 -27.55 7.45 11.07
CA THR A 12 -26.36 7.93 11.79
C THR A 12 -25.18 7.00 11.51
N LYS A 13 -23.97 7.57 11.34
CA LYS A 13 -22.70 6.87 11.03
C LYS A 13 -22.32 5.77 12.08
N ARG A 14 -23.03 5.67 13.21
CA ARG A 14 -22.81 4.66 14.26
C ARG A 14 -23.24 3.25 13.85
N ASP A 15 -24.22 3.10 12.96
CA ASP A 15 -24.78 1.79 12.60
C ASP A 15 -23.91 1.00 11.60
N ALA A 16 -23.06 1.69 10.83
CA ALA A 16 -22.13 1.05 9.90
C ALA A 16 -20.96 0.37 10.62
N GLN A 17 -20.47 0.95 11.73
CA GLN A 17 -19.32 0.42 12.48
C GLN A 17 -19.67 -0.75 13.40
N GLN A 18 -20.92 -0.85 13.88
CA GLN A 18 -21.36 -1.98 14.72
C GLN A 18 -21.61 -3.27 13.92
N ARG A 19 -21.81 -3.19 12.61
CA ARG A 19 -21.96 -4.35 11.72
C ARG A 19 -20.65 -5.08 11.41
N LEU A 20 -19.49 -4.44 11.62
CA LEU A 20 -18.16 -5.07 11.42
C LEU A 20 -17.79 -6.10 12.50
N SER A 21 -18.54 -6.20 13.60
CA SER A 21 -18.28 -7.17 14.67
C SER A 21 -19.23 -8.37 14.69
N ARG A 22 -20.37 -8.30 13.98
CA ARG A 22 -21.39 -9.36 13.93
C ARG A 22 -22.20 -9.25 12.63
N GLY A 23 -21.81 -9.97 11.58
CA GLY A 23 -22.64 -10.10 10.39
C GLY A 23 -21.85 -10.56 9.18
N GLY A 24 -22.12 -11.78 8.71
CA GLY A 24 -21.53 -12.35 7.51
C GLY A 24 -21.75 -11.49 6.27
N GLY A 25 -20.65 -11.08 5.65
CA GLY A 25 -20.56 -10.68 4.24
C GLY A 25 -20.19 -11.89 3.35
N PRO A 26 -20.28 -11.75 2.02
CA PRO A 26 -20.69 -12.81 1.12
C PRO A 26 -19.71 -13.99 1.06
N VAL A 27 -20.29 -15.18 1.19
CA VAL A 27 -19.70 -16.53 1.25
C VAL A 27 -19.02 -16.95 -0.08
N ARG A 28 -18.43 -16.04 -0.85
CA ARG A 28 -17.80 -16.36 -2.15
C ARG A 28 -16.41 -15.77 -2.41
N LEU A 29 -15.79 -15.08 -1.45
CA LEU A 29 -14.43 -14.52 -1.61
C LEU A 29 -13.31 -15.30 -0.88
N ALA A 30 -13.61 -16.51 -0.39
CA ALA A 30 -12.67 -17.33 0.37
C ALA A 30 -11.64 -18.12 -0.46
N ARG A 31 -11.74 -18.19 -1.80
CA ARG A 31 -10.86 -19.06 -2.61
C ARG A 31 -9.58 -18.41 -3.13
N THR A 32 -9.51 -17.08 -3.23
CA THR A 32 -8.31 -16.38 -3.72
C THR A 32 -7.44 -15.84 -2.59
N ALA A 33 -8.01 -15.63 -1.40
CA ALA A 33 -7.28 -15.20 -0.20
C ALA A 33 -6.67 -16.38 0.60
N ALA A 34 -7.06 -17.62 0.32
CA ALA A 34 -6.55 -18.80 1.03
C ALA A 34 -5.08 -19.09 0.73
N SER A 35 -4.60 -18.75 -0.47
CA SER A 35 -3.25 -19.12 -0.91
C SER A 35 -2.15 -18.23 -0.31
N VAL A 36 -2.37 -16.91 -0.28
CA VAL A 36 -1.47 -15.97 0.41
C VAL A 36 -1.55 -16.12 1.94
N ARG A 37 -2.71 -16.55 2.46
CA ARG A 37 -2.91 -16.78 3.91
C ARG A 37 -2.22 -18.04 4.41
N ALA A 38 -2.19 -19.12 3.63
CA ALA A 38 -1.49 -20.35 4.01
C ALA A 38 0.04 -20.15 4.08
N ALA A 39 0.62 -19.36 3.17
CA ALA A 39 2.05 -19.01 3.20
C ALA A 39 2.40 -18.05 4.36
N ALA A 40 1.52 -17.10 4.69
CA ALA A 40 1.72 -16.16 5.81
C ALA A 40 1.48 -16.81 7.20
N GLU A 41 0.58 -17.80 7.30
CA GLU A 41 0.35 -18.55 8.56
C GLU A 41 1.52 -19.48 8.90
N ALA A 42 2.25 -20.03 7.91
CA ALA A 42 3.44 -20.85 8.15
C ALA A 42 4.62 -20.05 8.73
N ALA A 43 4.77 -18.77 8.36
CA ALA A 43 5.83 -17.90 8.88
C ALA A 43 5.57 -17.34 10.29
N ALA A 44 4.35 -17.44 10.81
CA ALA A 44 3.92 -16.82 12.07
C ALA A 44 3.99 -17.74 13.31
N VAL A 45 4.34 -19.02 13.14
CA VAL A 45 4.26 -20.03 14.23
C VAL A 45 5.40 -19.94 15.26
N GLN A 46 6.38 -19.03 15.11
CA GLN A 46 7.50 -18.91 16.08
C GLN A 46 7.53 -17.64 16.95
N ALA A 47 6.48 -16.81 16.95
CA ALA A 47 6.48 -15.61 17.81
C ALA A 47 5.12 -15.34 18.47
N SER A 48 4.82 -16.05 19.56
CA SER A 48 3.77 -15.62 20.48
C SER A 48 4.01 -16.06 21.92
N VAL A 49 4.33 -15.10 22.80
CA VAL A 49 3.82 -15.09 24.18
C VAL A 49 3.48 -13.65 24.59
N SER A 50 2.21 -13.47 24.96
CA SER A 50 1.58 -12.43 25.81
C SER A 50 1.72 -10.95 25.46
N ALA A 51 0.58 -10.35 25.05
CA ALA A 51 0.30 -8.93 25.25
C ALA A 51 -1.15 -8.73 25.75
N PRO A 52 -1.39 -7.82 26.72
CA PRO A 52 -2.71 -7.58 27.34
C PRO A 52 -3.64 -6.69 26.47
N PRO A 53 -4.95 -6.65 26.78
CA PRO A 53 -5.96 -5.97 25.95
C PRO A 53 -5.81 -4.45 25.95
N VAL A 54 -5.62 -3.88 24.76
CA VAL A 54 -5.51 -2.43 24.54
C VAL A 54 -6.89 -1.78 24.40
N LYS A 55 -7.15 -0.77 25.23
CA LYS A 55 -8.32 0.10 25.27
C LYS A 55 -8.35 0.96 23.98
N ARG A 56 -9.45 0.91 23.21
CA ARG A 56 -9.58 1.67 21.95
C ARG A 56 -9.75 3.17 22.22
N GLU A 57 -8.91 3.97 21.59
CA GLU A 57 -8.96 5.44 21.61
C GLU A 57 -10.06 5.98 20.67
N PRO A 58 -10.73 7.09 21.01
CA PRO A 58 -11.79 7.69 20.18
C PRO A 58 -11.27 8.25 18.85
N VAL A 59 -12.09 8.07 17.81
CA VAL A 59 -11.91 8.62 16.46
C VAL A 59 -11.82 10.16 16.51
N PRO A 60 -10.81 10.79 15.90
CA PRO A 60 -10.72 12.25 15.87
C PRO A 60 -11.84 12.86 15.00
N THR A 61 -12.52 13.85 15.57
CA THR A 61 -13.53 14.68 14.89
C THR A 61 -12.88 15.46 13.73
N PRO A 62 -13.51 15.51 12.53
CA PRO A 62 -12.95 16.23 11.40
C PRO A 62 -12.88 17.75 11.66
N ILE A 63 -11.69 18.31 11.48
CA ILE A 63 -11.41 19.76 11.44
C ILE A 63 -11.72 20.24 10.00
N PRO A 64 -12.38 21.39 9.79
CA PRO A 64 -12.64 21.91 8.45
C PRO A 64 -11.33 22.20 7.70
N ALA A 65 -11.15 21.55 6.55
CA ALA A 65 -10.01 21.74 5.66
C ALA A 65 -10.19 23.02 4.81
N ALA A 66 -9.09 23.75 4.64
CA ALA A 66 -9.02 24.87 3.70
C ALA A 66 -9.26 24.35 2.27
N SER A 67 -10.23 24.97 1.61
CA SER A 67 -10.76 24.57 0.31
C SER A 67 -9.75 24.88 -0.80
N SER A 68 -9.13 23.84 -1.35
CA SER A 68 -8.48 23.91 -2.66
C SER A 68 -9.55 23.59 -3.71
N ALA A 69 -9.84 24.54 -4.58
CA ALA A 69 -10.94 24.47 -5.54
C ALA A 69 -10.64 23.47 -6.67
N SER A 70 -11.07 22.22 -6.49
CA SER A 70 -11.18 21.23 -7.56
C SER A 70 -12.44 21.51 -8.38
N ALA A 71 -12.34 21.44 -9.70
CA ALA A 71 -13.49 21.56 -10.62
C ALA A 71 -14.65 20.61 -10.23
N PRO A 72 -15.92 20.96 -10.51
CA PRO A 72 -17.06 20.14 -10.13
C PRO A 72 -17.04 18.82 -10.91
N ILE A 73 -16.50 17.78 -10.28
CA ILE A 73 -16.55 16.41 -10.80
C ILE A 73 -18.03 16.04 -10.84
N SER A 74 -18.58 15.85 -12.03
CA SER A 74 -19.88 15.23 -12.27
C SER A 74 -19.99 13.99 -11.37
N SER A 75 -20.87 14.02 -10.38
CA SER A 75 -21.01 13.05 -9.28
C SER A 75 -21.48 11.65 -9.71
N LYS A 76 -21.35 11.30 -10.99
CA LYS A 76 -21.93 10.09 -11.58
C LYS A 76 -20.96 8.94 -11.82
N THR A 77 -19.64 9.13 -11.68
CA THR A 77 -18.67 8.03 -11.93
C THR A 77 -17.92 7.64 -10.65
N TRP A 78 -18.00 6.35 -10.28
CA TRP A 78 -17.29 5.77 -9.13
C TRP A 78 -15.76 5.85 -9.28
N ARG A 79 -15.26 5.96 -10.51
CA ARG A 79 -13.85 6.08 -10.83
C ARG A 79 -13.46 7.55 -10.84
N HIS A 80 -12.65 7.95 -9.88
CA HIS A 80 -12.11 9.30 -9.80
C HIS A 80 -10.98 9.49 -10.83
N PRO A 81 -10.82 10.69 -11.42
CA PRO A 81 -9.75 10.95 -12.41
C PRO A 81 -8.34 10.74 -11.84
N ASP A 82 -8.15 11.00 -10.54
CA ASP A 82 -6.87 10.75 -9.86
C ASP A 82 -6.61 9.27 -9.52
N GLU A 83 -7.48 8.32 -9.84
CA GLU A 83 -7.15 6.90 -9.65
C GLU A 83 -6.15 6.44 -10.71
N LEU A 84 -5.02 5.89 -10.28
CA LEU A 84 -4.08 5.25 -11.19
C LEU A 84 -4.78 4.08 -11.90
N PRO A 85 -4.77 3.99 -13.24
CA PRO A 85 -5.42 2.88 -13.92
C PRO A 85 -4.79 1.53 -13.59
N TYR A 86 -5.62 0.57 -13.17
CA TYR A 86 -5.22 -0.82 -13.03
C TYR A 86 -4.97 -1.42 -14.41
N ILE A 87 -3.81 -2.04 -14.60
CA ILE A 87 -3.44 -2.70 -15.86
C ILE A 87 -3.52 -4.20 -15.64
N ARG A 88 -4.30 -4.87 -16.47
CA ARG A 88 -4.34 -6.34 -16.52
C ARG A 88 -3.76 -6.89 -17.82
N THR A 89 -4.09 -6.29 -18.97
CA THR A 89 -3.61 -6.72 -20.31
C THR A 89 -4.17 -5.88 -21.48
N ALA A 90 -4.59 -4.64 -21.29
CA ALA A 90 -5.16 -3.84 -22.39
C ALA A 90 -4.04 -3.13 -23.20
N GLY A 91 -3.36 -3.86 -24.09
CA GLY A 91 -2.66 -3.28 -25.25
C GLY A 91 -1.13 -3.39 -25.32
N LYS A 92 -0.42 -3.54 -24.20
CA LYS A 92 1.01 -3.94 -24.16
C LYS A 92 1.17 -5.14 -23.25
N THR A 93 1.70 -6.24 -23.79
CA THR A 93 1.96 -7.47 -23.05
C THR A 93 3.09 -7.22 -22.05
N TRP A 94 2.73 -7.05 -20.78
CA TRP A 94 3.68 -7.14 -19.67
C TRP A 94 4.09 -8.61 -19.54
N THR A 95 5.32 -8.93 -19.97
CA THR A 95 5.92 -10.23 -19.68
C THR A 95 6.34 -10.31 -18.21
N ASP A 96 6.51 -11.52 -17.70
CA ASP A 96 6.92 -11.72 -16.31
C ASP A 96 8.28 -11.05 -16.03
N MET A 97 9.24 -11.20 -16.96
CA MET A 97 10.51 -10.49 -16.88
C MET A 97 10.35 -8.97 -16.95
N ALA A 98 9.50 -8.43 -17.83
CA ALA A 98 9.26 -6.99 -17.90
C ALA A 98 8.69 -6.43 -16.60
N ILE A 99 7.84 -7.19 -15.91
CA ILE A 99 7.36 -6.84 -14.57
C ILE A 99 8.54 -6.78 -13.61
N VAL A 100 9.34 -7.85 -13.51
CA VAL A 100 10.47 -7.92 -12.56
C VAL A 100 11.52 -6.83 -12.81
N ARG A 101 11.87 -6.57 -14.08
CA ARG A 101 12.74 -5.44 -14.46
C ARG A 101 12.15 -4.09 -14.04
N PHE A 102 10.84 -3.90 -14.21
CA PHE A 102 10.19 -2.68 -13.74
C PHE A 102 10.24 -2.54 -12.22
N LEU A 103 9.98 -3.63 -11.47
CA LEU A 103 10.03 -3.62 -10.01
C LEU A 103 11.42 -3.25 -9.49
N THR A 104 12.48 -3.82 -10.06
CA THR A 104 13.86 -3.57 -9.65
C THR A 104 14.36 -2.19 -10.04
N ALA A 105 14.07 -1.73 -11.27
CA ALA A 105 14.41 -0.39 -11.71
C ALA A 105 13.74 0.71 -10.87
N HIS A 106 12.54 0.44 -10.32
CA HIS A 106 11.81 1.36 -9.45
C HIS A 106 11.89 0.96 -7.97
N ALA A 107 12.86 0.14 -7.58
CA ALA A 107 13.11 -0.11 -6.17
C ALA A 107 13.62 1.17 -5.49
N PHE A 108 13.28 1.34 -4.22
CA PHE A 108 13.71 2.50 -3.44
C PHE A 108 13.80 2.12 -1.96
N GLY A 109 14.60 2.88 -1.23
CA GLY A 109 14.80 2.80 0.20
C GLY A 109 14.27 4.02 0.92
N LEU A 110 13.81 3.81 2.16
CA LEU A 110 13.43 4.89 3.06
C LEU A 110 14.49 5.04 4.16
N PRO A 111 14.85 6.28 4.53
CA PRO A 111 15.87 6.52 5.53
C PRO A 111 15.35 6.24 6.95
N PRO A 112 16.25 6.23 7.94
CA PRO A 112 15.89 6.24 9.34
C PRO A 112 14.92 7.36 9.69
N ARG A 113 14.18 7.16 10.79
CA ARG A 113 13.32 8.19 11.33
C ARG A 113 14.20 9.36 11.77
N SER A 114 13.94 10.54 11.23
CA SER A 114 14.58 11.76 11.70
C SER A 114 14.36 11.95 13.21
N THR A 115 15.45 12.22 13.91
CA THR A 115 15.46 12.63 15.33
C THR A 115 14.89 14.03 15.51
N SER A 116 14.94 14.86 14.46
CA SER A 116 14.39 16.21 14.48
C SER A 116 12.87 16.19 14.28
N THR A 117 12.15 16.94 15.11
CA THR A 117 10.72 17.22 14.91
C THR A 117 10.49 18.35 13.91
N VAL A 118 11.52 19.15 13.63
CA VAL A 118 11.49 20.32 12.74
C VAL A 118 11.65 19.90 11.27
N GLU A 119 12.28 18.76 11.01
CA GLU A 119 12.44 18.25 9.65
C GLU A 119 11.07 17.88 9.06
N ALA A 120 10.66 18.66 8.06
CA ALA A 120 9.38 18.52 7.37
C ALA A 120 9.44 17.55 6.18
N TRP A 121 10.64 17.12 5.81
CA TRP A 121 10.93 16.38 4.58
C TRP A 121 11.57 15.03 4.88
N VAL A 122 11.61 14.16 3.88
CA VAL A 122 12.32 12.88 3.90
C VAL A 122 12.96 12.66 2.53
N ASN A 123 14.22 12.24 2.51
CA ASN A 123 14.93 11.91 1.27
C ASN A 123 14.78 10.42 0.99
N VAL A 124 14.07 10.07 -0.08
CA VAL A 124 13.92 8.69 -0.57
C VAL A 124 15.05 8.41 -1.55
N ARG A 125 15.80 7.32 -1.32
CA ARG A 125 16.89 6.91 -2.21
C ARG A 125 16.40 5.83 -3.17
N CYS A 126 16.43 6.11 -4.47
CA CYS A 126 16.06 5.16 -5.51
C CYS A 126 17.22 4.21 -5.84
N ALA A 127 16.91 3.07 -6.48
CA ALA A 127 17.90 2.06 -6.86
C ALA A 127 18.91 2.56 -7.91
N ASP A 128 18.54 3.54 -8.73
CA ASP A 128 19.43 4.24 -9.66
C ASP A 128 20.41 5.20 -8.96
N GLY A 129 20.32 5.32 -7.62
CA GLY A 129 21.12 6.23 -6.81
C GLY A 129 20.56 7.64 -6.72
N SER A 130 19.46 7.96 -7.42
CA SER A 130 18.80 9.27 -7.31
C SER A 130 18.13 9.44 -5.94
N GLU A 131 18.02 10.70 -5.51
CA GLU A 131 17.28 11.07 -4.30
C GLU A 131 16.06 11.90 -4.63
N VAL A 132 14.94 11.58 -3.98
CA VAL A 132 13.66 12.28 -4.14
C VAL A 132 13.22 12.80 -2.78
N VAL A 133 12.96 14.10 -2.69
CA VAL A 133 12.45 14.73 -1.46
C VAL A 133 10.94 14.57 -1.41
N LEU A 134 10.41 14.11 -0.28
CA LEU A 134 8.96 14.01 -0.02
C LEU A 134 8.58 14.67 1.31
N PRO A 135 7.32 15.10 1.48
CA PRO A 135 6.80 15.45 2.80
C PRO A 135 6.97 14.28 3.79
N ARG A 136 7.45 14.56 5.00
CA ARG A 136 7.72 13.56 6.05
C ARG A 136 6.55 12.62 6.33
N GLY A 137 5.31 13.09 6.19
CA GLY A 137 4.10 12.28 6.37
C GLY A 137 4.05 11.05 5.47
N TYR A 138 4.67 11.09 4.28
CA TYR A 138 4.67 9.97 3.34
C TYR A 138 5.62 8.83 3.75
N ARG A 139 6.56 9.05 4.68
CA ARG A 139 7.58 8.06 5.05
C ARG A 139 6.98 6.72 5.46
N LEU A 140 6.04 6.70 6.40
CA LEU A 140 5.47 5.45 6.93
C LEU A 140 4.51 4.75 5.96
N PRO A 141 3.56 5.44 5.31
CA PRO A 141 2.76 4.81 4.25
C PRO A 141 3.65 4.19 3.17
N LEU A 142 4.65 4.94 2.68
CA LEU A 142 5.52 4.49 1.61
C LEU A 142 6.41 3.30 2.04
N LEU A 143 6.96 3.34 3.26
CA LEU A 143 7.71 2.22 3.83
C LEU A 143 6.85 0.94 3.95
N TRP A 144 5.60 1.08 4.41
CA TRP A 144 4.69 -0.06 4.53
C TRP A 144 4.33 -0.64 3.16
N VAL A 145 4.05 0.20 2.17
CA VAL A 145 3.70 -0.24 0.80
C VAL A 145 4.88 -0.94 0.15
N ALA A 146 6.09 -0.39 0.26
CA ALA A 146 7.30 -1.03 -0.23
C ALA A 146 7.51 -2.41 0.42
N LYS A 147 7.35 -2.49 1.75
CA LYS A 147 7.43 -3.77 2.47
C LYS A 147 6.37 -4.76 2.00
N PHE A 148 5.12 -4.32 1.86
CA PHE A 148 4.02 -5.16 1.38
C PHE A 148 4.31 -5.69 -0.03
N GLN A 149 4.76 -4.83 -0.94
CA GLN A 149 5.11 -5.19 -2.32
C GLN A 149 6.23 -6.25 -2.34
N TRP A 150 7.39 -5.96 -1.75
CA TRP A 150 8.55 -6.85 -1.81
C TRP A 150 8.37 -8.13 -1.01
N THR A 151 7.62 -8.09 0.09
CA THR A 151 7.23 -9.31 0.81
C THR A 151 6.29 -10.16 -0.04
N SER A 152 5.36 -9.55 -0.80
CA SER A 152 4.49 -10.29 -1.72
C SER A 152 5.27 -10.92 -2.87
N VAL A 153 6.25 -10.22 -3.44
CA VAL A 153 7.17 -10.78 -4.45
C VAL A 153 7.86 -12.01 -3.87
N ARG A 154 8.54 -11.86 -2.73
CA ARG A 154 9.24 -12.95 -2.06
C ARG A 154 8.33 -14.15 -1.81
N LEU A 155 7.18 -13.94 -1.17
CA LEU A 155 6.24 -15.03 -0.84
C LEU A 155 5.76 -15.80 -2.06
N VAL A 156 5.55 -15.13 -3.19
CA VAL A 156 5.11 -15.78 -4.42
C VAL A 156 6.25 -16.57 -5.06
N LEU A 157 7.47 -16.02 -5.09
CA LEU A 157 8.63 -16.67 -5.69
C LEU A 157 9.23 -17.79 -4.84
N THR A 158 8.95 -17.81 -3.54
CA THR A 158 9.34 -18.90 -2.64
C THR A 158 8.19 -19.88 -2.36
N ALA A 159 7.06 -19.74 -3.05
CA ALA A 159 5.97 -20.70 -2.99
C ALA A 159 6.40 -22.07 -3.54
N ASP A 160 5.68 -23.12 -3.15
CA ASP A 160 5.89 -24.47 -3.69
C ASP A 160 5.88 -24.43 -5.24
N PRO A 161 6.90 -25.00 -5.92
CA PRO A 161 6.96 -25.03 -7.38
C PRO A 161 5.68 -25.51 -8.06
N ALA A 162 4.90 -26.39 -7.42
CA ALA A 162 3.64 -26.89 -7.94
C ALA A 162 2.53 -25.82 -8.03
N ILE A 163 2.60 -24.74 -7.25
CA ILE A 163 1.61 -23.66 -7.23
C ILE A 163 2.18 -22.28 -7.60
N LEU A 164 3.51 -22.13 -7.64
CA LEU A 164 4.21 -20.87 -7.89
C LEU A 164 3.62 -20.11 -9.08
N GLN A 165 3.51 -20.77 -10.25
CA GLN A 165 3.01 -20.12 -11.46
C GLN A 165 1.58 -19.57 -11.28
N ARG A 166 0.72 -20.33 -10.62
CA ARG A 166 -0.67 -19.92 -10.35
C ARG A 166 -0.71 -18.72 -9.41
N GLU A 167 0.10 -18.73 -8.36
CA GLU A 167 0.19 -17.61 -7.41
C GLU A 167 0.73 -16.36 -8.09
N TRP A 168 1.78 -16.51 -8.90
CA TRP A 168 2.36 -15.45 -9.70
C TRP A 168 1.34 -14.84 -10.67
N ASP A 169 0.66 -15.64 -11.48
CA ASP A 169 -0.34 -15.15 -12.42
C ASP A 169 -1.50 -14.42 -11.75
N SER A 170 -1.85 -14.83 -10.52
CA SER A 170 -2.93 -14.20 -9.75
C SER A 170 -2.53 -12.87 -9.09
N THR A 171 -1.23 -12.68 -8.81
CA THR A 171 -0.72 -11.62 -7.92
C THR A 171 0.16 -10.60 -8.64
N LYS A 172 0.85 -10.97 -9.73
CA LYS A 172 1.85 -10.13 -10.41
C LYS A 172 1.36 -8.75 -10.82
N PHE A 173 0.09 -8.62 -11.22
CA PHE A 173 -0.49 -7.34 -11.61
C PHE A 173 -0.84 -6.44 -10.41
N GLU A 174 -1.13 -7.02 -9.24
CA GLU A 174 -1.26 -6.23 -8.01
C GLU A 174 0.12 -5.68 -7.61
N ILE A 175 1.14 -6.53 -7.62
CA ILE A 175 2.53 -6.15 -7.33
C ILE A 175 2.99 -5.04 -8.29
N LEU A 176 2.76 -5.22 -9.60
CA LEU A 176 3.05 -4.21 -10.62
C LEU A 176 2.29 -2.91 -10.38
N HIS A 177 0.99 -2.99 -10.03
CA HIS A 177 0.20 -1.80 -9.78
C HIS A 177 0.75 -0.98 -8.60
N ILE A 178 1.17 -1.65 -7.53
CA ILE A 178 1.78 -1.00 -6.37
C ILE A 178 3.10 -0.34 -6.74
N ALA A 179 3.95 -1.03 -7.51
CA ALA A 179 5.20 -0.45 -7.98
C ALA A 179 4.97 0.79 -8.86
N ARG A 180 3.98 0.72 -9.78
CA ARG A 180 3.58 1.86 -10.61
C ARG A 180 3.03 3.02 -9.78
N LEU A 181 2.30 2.73 -8.70
CA LEU A 181 1.79 3.74 -7.78
C LEU A 181 2.93 4.46 -7.05
N CYS A 182 3.91 3.71 -6.55
CA CYS A 182 5.11 4.28 -5.93
C CYS A 182 5.94 5.07 -6.94
N ALA A 183 6.16 4.54 -8.14
CA ALA A 183 6.85 5.24 -9.22
C ALA A 183 6.15 6.58 -9.56
N ALA A 184 4.83 6.57 -9.75
CA ALA A 184 4.07 7.79 -10.02
C ALA A 184 4.17 8.83 -8.90
N LEU A 185 4.24 8.41 -7.63
CA LEU A 185 4.50 9.32 -6.50
C LEU A 185 5.89 9.97 -6.62
N LEU A 186 6.92 9.16 -6.85
CA LEU A 186 8.31 9.63 -6.93
C LEU A 186 8.56 10.49 -8.16
N ASP A 187 8.05 10.09 -9.33
CA ASP A 187 8.15 10.84 -10.58
C ASP A 187 7.47 12.21 -10.47
N LYS A 188 6.27 12.26 -9.86
CA LYS A 188 5.56 13.53 -9.63
C LYS A 188 6.34 14.45 -8.68
N ALA A 189 6.99 13.89 -7.66
CA ALA A 189 7.82 14.66 -6.75
C ALA A 189 9.08 15.19 -7.45
N ARG A 190 9.75 14.36 -8.26
CA ARG A 190 10.90 14.80 -9.07
C ARG A 190 10.50 15.93 -10.02
N ALA A 191 9.42 15.78 -10.76
CA ALA A 191 8.91 16.81 -11.67
C ALA A 191 8.63 18.13 -10.94
N GLN A 192 8.02 18.09 -9.75
CA GLN A 192 7.81 19.27 -8.93
C GLN A 192 9.14 19.94 -8.52
N MET A 193 10.15 19.16 -8.14
CA MET A 193 11.47 19.67 -7.78
C MET A 193 12.19 20.30 -8.98
N GLU A 194 12.07 19.69 -10.17
CA GLU A 194 12.63 20.22 -11.42
C GLU A 194 11.96 21.54 -11.82
N GLU A 195 10.65 21.65 -11.69
CA GLU A 195 9.88 22.82 -12.08
C GLU A 195 10.03 23.99 -11.09
N HIS A 196 10.02 23.72 -9.78
CA HIS A 196 9.96 24.76 -8.75
C HIS A 196 11.24 24.87 -7.90
N GLY A 197 12.22 24.00 -8.09
CA GLY A 197 13.45 23.91 -7.29
C GLY A 197 13.24 23.31 -5.88
N ALA A 198 11.99 23.10 -5.45
CA ALA A 198 11.65 22.51 -4.16
C ALA A 198 10.23 21.91 -4.15
N ILE A 199 9.98 20.99 -3.22
CA ILE A 199 8.62 20.53 -2.92
C ILE A 199 7.89 21.58 -2.07
N GLU A 200 6.69 21.95 -2.47
CA GLU A 200 5.86 22.91 -1.74
C GLU A 200 5.35 22.36 -0.41
N ARG A 201 5.21 23.26 0.57
CA ARG A 201 4.59 22.92 1.86
C ARG A 201 3.11 22.57 1.64
N GLY A 202 2.78 21.30 1.81
CA GLY A 202 1.43 20.80 1.56
C GLY A 202 1.25 20.11 0.22
N TRP A 203 2.33 19.88 -0.53
CA TRP A 203 2.32 19.06 -1.74
C TRP A 203 1.71 17.67 -1.47
N ARG A 204 0.92 17.19 -2.42
CA ARG A 204 0.21 15.90 -2.34
C ARG A 204 0.24 15.14 -3.65
N CYS A 205 0.14 13.83 -3.54
CA CYS A 205 -0.08 12.93 -4.66
C CYS A 205 -1.45 12.24 -4.50
N PRO A 206 -2.52 12.81 -5.08
CA PRO A 206 -3.87 12.25 -4.96
C PRO A 206 -3.99 10.76 -5.35
N PRO A 207 -3.36 10.26 -6.44
CA PRO A 207 -3.39 8.83 -6.74
C PRO A 207 -2.87 7.95 -5.61
N PHE A 208 -1.74 8.33 -5.01
CA PHE A 208 -1.15 7.62 -3.89
C PHE A 208 -2.02 7.73 -2.63
N ASP A 209 -2.50 8.93 -2.32
CA ASP A 209 -3.34 9.18 -1.14
C ASP A 209 -4.62 8.34 -1.15
N ARG A 210 -5.28 8.24 -2.30
CA ARG A 210 -6.50 7.43 -2.46
C ARG A 210 -6.23 5.95 -2.22
N ALA A 211 -5.13 5.44 -2.76
CA ALA A 211 -4.69 4.07 -2.49
C ALA A 211 -4.42 3.85 -0.99
N MET A 212 -3.71 4.79 -0.35
CA MET A 212 -3.37 4.67 1.08
C MET A 212 -4.60 4.75 1.97
N ARG A 213 -5.62 5.53 1.59
CA ARG A 213 -6.90 5.54 2.28
C ARG A 213 -7.54 4.15 2.26
N ARG A 214 -7.59 3.49 1.10
CA ARG A 214 -8.10 2.11 1.00
C ARG A 214 -7.30 1.14 1.85
N TYR A 215 -5.98 1.28 1.86
CA TYR A 215 -5.10 0.39 2.62
C TYR A 215 -5.34 0.50 4.12
N HIS A 216 -5.49 1.72 4.63
CA HIS A 216 -5.84 1.96 6.03
C HIS A 216 -7.19 1.33 6.44
N TYR A 217 -8.07 1.08 5.48
CA TYR A 217 -9.37 0.41 5.65
C TYR A 217 -9.33 -1.09 5.43
N ASP A 218 -8.15 -1.70 5.26
CA ASP A 218 -7.97 -3.13 5.00
C ASP A 218 -8.32 -3.57 3.55
N TRP A 219 -8.44 -2.61 2.62
CA TRP A 219 -8.74 -2.83 1.18
C TRP A 219 -7.46 -2.76 0.34
N LEU A 220 -6.66 -3.84 0.38
CA LEU A 220 -5.36 -3.88 -0.32
C LEU A 220 -5.43 -4.16 -1.82
N ILE A 221 -6.52 -4.74 -2.29
CA ILE A 221 -6.67 -5.15 -3.70
C ILE A 221 -7.01 -3.92 -4.54
N MET A 222 -6.27 -3.71 -5.62
CA MET A 222 -6.32 -2.47 -6.41
C MET A 222 -7.04 -2.63 -7.75
N ARG A 223 -7.69 -3.77 -8.00
CA ARG A 223 -8.51 -3.95 -9.20
C ARG A 223 -9.71 -3.01 -9.19
N ASP A 224 -10.10 -2.57 -10.38
CA ASP A 224 -11.23 -1.68 -10.62
C ASP A 224 -12.53 -2.14 -9.91
N GLU A 225 -12.80 -3.44 -9.85
CA GLU A 225 -13.96 -4.00 -9.13
C GLU A 225 -13.95 -3.70 -7.63
N PHE A 226 -12.79 -3.80 -6.97
CA PHE A 226 -12.63 -3.52 -5.53
C PHE A 226 -12.61 -2.02 -5.26
N VAL A 227 -12.01 -1.22 -6.15
CA VAL A 227 -12.06 0.25 -6.03
C VAL A 227 -13.51 0.74 -6.12
N ARG A 228 -14.30 0.18 -7.03
CA ARG A 228 -15.74 0.47 -7.15
C ARG A 228 -16.51 0.06 -5.90
N ASP A 229 -16.23 -1.11 -5.34
CA ASP A 229 -16.94 -1.60 -4.16
C ASP A 229 -16.57 -0.77 -2.91
N PHE A 230 -15.32 -0.33 -2.78
CA PHE A 230 -14.91 0.62 -1.74
C PHE A 230 -15.66 1.94 -1.87
N TRP A 231 -15.74 2.49 -3.08
CA TRP A 231 -16.47 3.73 -3.34
C TRP A 231 -17.97 3.59 -3.02
N ARG A 232 -18.59 2.44 -3.31
CA ARG A 232 -20.00 2.19 -2.95
C ARG A 232 -20.23 2.15 -1.44
N GLU A 233 -19.26 1.65 -0.68
CA GLU A 233 -19.38 1.50 0.78
C GLU A 233 -19.10 2.82 1.52
N PHE A 234 -18.04 3.53 1.14
CA PHE A 234 -17.56 4.70 1.88
C PHE A 234 -17.84 6.04 1.19
N GLY A 235 -18.05 6.03 -0.13
CA GLY A 235 -18.25 7.24 -0.93
C GLY A 235 -16.99 8.10 -1.08
N GLU A 236 -17.17 9.27 -1.68
CA GLU A 236 -16.07 10.21 -1.96
C GLU A 236 -15.65 11.02 -0.71
N GLU A 237 -16.54 11.15 0.28
CA GLU A 237 -16.26 11.83 1.55
C GLU A 237 -15.03 11.27 2.26
N GLU A 238 -14.82 9.96 2.11
CA GLU A 238 -13.75 9.24 2.79
C GLU A 238 -12.36 9.69 2.33
N PHE A 239 -12.23 10.12 1.08
CA PHE A 239 -10.99 10.64 0.50
C PHE A 239 -10.70 12.10 0.87
N GLN A 240 -11.65 12.81 1.47
CA GLN A 240 -11.46 14.21 1.92
C GLN A 240 -10.63 14.32 3.20
N SER A 241 -10.51 13.22 3.94
CA SER A 241 -9.70 13.18 5.15
C SER A 241 -8.21 13.11 4.81
N ASP A 242 -7.40 13.88 5.54
CA ASP A 242 -5.96 13.88 5.36
C ASP A 242 -5.34 12.53 5.77
N ILE A 243 -4.95 11.73 4.77
CA ILE A 243 -4.32 10.42 4.97
C ILE A 243 -3.02 10.51 5.76
N LEU A 244 -2.29 11.62 5.71
CA LEU A 244 -1.01 11.78 6.41
C LEU A 244 -1.18 12.02 7.91
N LYS A 245 -2.40 12.37 8.35
CA LYS A 245 -2.76 12.55 9.77
C LYS A 245 -3.30 11.27 10.42
N LEU A 246 -3.41 10.18 9.64
CA LEU A 246 -3.79 8.89 10.20
C LEU A 246 -2.68 8.33 11.08
N GLY A 247 -3.05 7.50 12.06
CA GLY A 247 -2.15 6.89 13.03
C GLY A 247 -1.25 5.80 12.44
N TRP A 248 -0.53 6.10 11.34
CA TRP A 248 0.29 5.14 10.59
C TRP A 248 1.28 4.40 11.47
N ALA A 249 1.92 5.09 12.43
CA ALA A 249 2.87 4.44 13.33
C ALA A 249 2.25 3.27 14.11
N GLN A 250 1.01 3.40 14.58
CA GLN A 250 0.31 2.30 15.27
C GLN A 250 -0.22 1.29 14.27
N TRP A 251 -0.74 1.76 13.14
CA TRP A 251 -1.35 0.91 12.13
C TRP A 251 -0.33 -0.06 11.50
N VAL A 252 0.86 0.42 11.11
CA VAL A 252 1.89 -0.43 10.46
C VAL A 252 2.51 -1.44 11.41
N LEU A 253 2.56 -1.14 12.72
CA LEU A 253 3.06 -2.06 13.76
C LEU A 253 2.03 -3.14 14.08
N LYS A 254 0.74 -2.80 14.08
CA LYS A 254 -0.35 -3.77 14.19
C LYS A 254 -0.36 -4.72 12.98
N GLY A 255 -0.06 -4.17 11.81
CA GLY A 255 -0.02 -4.88 10.54
C GLY A 255 -1.39 -5.30 10.02
N HIS A 256 -1.35 -5.95 8.87
CA HIS A 256 -2.53 -6.33 8.09
C HIS A 256 -2.26 -7.61 7.31
N LYS A 257 -3.15 -8.62 7.42
CA LYS A 257 -3.04 -9.93 6.72
C LYS A 257 -1.65 -10.59 6.83
N GLY A 258 -1.03 -10.52 8.01
CA GLY A 258 0.31 -11.08 8.24
C GLY A 258 1.48 -10.17 7.83
N PHE A 259 1.21 -9.03 7.17
CA PHE A 259 2.22 -8.04 6.85
C PHE A 259 2.31 -7.00 7.97
N THR A 260 3.46 -6.93 8.64
CA THR A 260 3.75 -5.96 9.71
C THR A 260 5.09 -5.27 9.43
N LEU A 261 5.25 -4.05 9.92
CA LEU A 261 6.56 -3.47 10.12
C LEU A 261 6.99 -3.71 11.57
N THR A 262 8.26 -4.05 11.76
CA THR A 262 8.87 -4.12 13.09
C THR A 262 9.19 -2.71 13.61
N LYS A 263 9.33 -2.57 14.93
CA LYS A 263 9.80 -1.31 15.54
C LYS A 263 11.17 -0.89 14.99
N LYS A 264 12.04 -1.86 14.70
CA LYS A 264 13.37 -1.64 14.11
C LYS A 264 13.25 -1.04 12.71
N GLU A 265 12.46 -1.65 11.82
CA GLU A 265 12.23 -1.13 10.46
C GLU A 265 11.58 0.27 10.47
N VAL A 266 10.60 0.50 11.36
CA VAL A 266 10.00 1.83 11.52
C VAL A 266 11.04 2.88 11.93
N ALA A 267 11.99 2.53 12.80
CA ALA A 267 13.03 3.43 13.28
C ALA A 267 14.19 3.61 12.29
N GLN A 268 14.66 2.53 11.68
CA GLN A 268 15.88 2.51 10.84
C GLN A 268 15.59 2.72 9.36
N GLY A 269 14.34 2.54 8.92
CA GLY A 269 14.04 2.46 7.50
C GLY A 269 14.45 1.09 6.92
N ILE A 270 14.33 0.97 5.61
CA ILE A 270 14.74 -0.21 4.83
C ILE A 270 15.27 0.33 3.50
N THR A 271 16.45 -0.10 3.09
CA THR A 271 17.10 0.27 1.83
C THR A 271 16.53 -0.51 0.64
N ALA A 272 16.78 -0.03 -0.59
CA ALA A 272 16.34 -0.75 -1.79
C ALA A 272 16.99 -2.14 -1.86
N GLU A 273 18.27 -2.22 -1.51
CA GLU A 273 19.07 -3.43 -1.49
C GLU A 273 18.56 -4.45 -0.46
N GLU A 274 18.12 -3.98 0.72
CA GLU A 274 17.48 -4.86 1.71
C GLU A 274 16.14 -5.39 1.25
N PHE A 275 15.35 -4.58 0.51
CA PHE A 275 14.07 -5.03 -0.04
C PHE A 275 14.26 -6.09 -1.12
N THR A 276 15.27 -5.96 -1.97
CA THR A 276 15.54 -6.89 -3.09
C THR A 276 16.48 -8.02 -2.71
N LYS A 277 16.92 -8.10 -1.44
CA LYS A 277 17.88 -9.11 -0.99
C LYS A 277 17.35 -10.54 -1.19
N GLY A 278 18.01 -11.28 -2.07
CA GLY A 278 17.67 -12.67 -2.41
C GLY A 278 16.99 -12.82 -3.77
N LEU A 279 16.54 -11.73 -4.40
CA LEU A 279 16.09 -11.78 -5.79
C LEU A 279 17.30 -11.96 -6.72
N ILE A 280 17.25 -13.01 -7.55
CA ILE A 280 18.23 -13.30 -8.60
C ILE A 280 17.51 -13.17 -9.94
N ILE A 281 18.12 -12.43 -10.87
CA ILE A 281 17.63 -12.24 -12.24
C ILE A 281 18.72 -12.74 -13.18
N ASP A 282 18.38 -13.72 -14.01
CA ASP A 282 19.22 -14.20 -15.10
C ASP A 282 18.69 -13.61 -16.42
N GLU A 283 19.38 -12.57 -16.89
CA GLU A 283 19.02 -11.83 -18.11
C GLU A 283 19.24 -12.66 -19.38
N GLU A 284 20.17 -13.63 -19.36
CA GLU A 284 20.46 -14.49 -20.52
C GLU A 284 19.41 -15.60 -20.65
N ALA A 285 19.02 -16.19 -19.53
CA ALA A 285 18.00 -17.24 -19.49
C ALA A 285 16.56 -16.72 -19.50
N ASP A 286 16.36 -15.39 -19.36
CA ASP A 286 15.04 -14.76 -19.16
C ASP A 286 14.30 -15.35 -17.95
N THR A 287 15.03 -15.65 -16.87
CA THR A 287 14.47 -16.23 -15.64
C THR A 287 14.77 -15.39 -14.40
N PHE A 288 13.95 -15.56 -13.37
CA PHE A 288 14.15 -14.93 -12.08
C PHE A 288 13.65 -15.86 -10.97
N GLU A 289 14.33 -15.80 -9.83
CA GLU A 289 13.98 -16.59 -8.65
C GLU A 289 14.30 -15.82 -7.37
N TRP A 290 13.69 -16.23 -6.27
CA TRP A 290 14.04 -15.73 -4.95
C TRP A 290 14.80 -16.79 -4.17
N ASN A 291 16.10 -16.58 -4.03
CA ASN A 291 16.93 -17.48 -3.27
C ASN A 291 16.91 -17.08 -1.78
N GLU A 292 16.28 -17.92 -0.95
CA GLU A 292 16.28 -17.74 0.51
C GLU A 292 17.61 -18.11 1.17
N SER A 293 18.64 -18.46 0.38
CA SER A 293 19.88 -19.07 0.88
C SER A 293 20.36 -18.42 2.18
N PRO A 294 20.50 -19.21 3.25
CA PRO A 294 21.09 -18.73 4.49
C PRO A 294 22.49 -18.26 4.12
N GLN A 295 22.92 -17.12 4.66
CA GLN A 295 24.32 -16.74 4.56
C GLN A 295 25.14 -17.95 5.02
N ILE A 296 25.83 -18.58 4.08
CA ILE A 296 26.88 -19.54 4.37
C ILE A 296 27.92 -18.72 5.13
N LEU A 297 27.87 -18.79 6.45
CA LEU A 297 29.00 -18.48 7.31
C LEU A 297 30.11 -19.45 6.91
N GLN A 298 30.88 -19.08 5.89
CA GLN A 298 32.28 -19.49 5.84
C GLN A 298 32.91 -18.87 7.09
N ALA A 299 33.10 -19.68 8.12
CA ALA A 299 33.97 -19.33 9.22
C ALA A 299 35.35 -19.00 8.64
N PRO A 300 35.99 -17.89 9.04
CA PRO A 300 37.37 -17.66 8.67
C PRO A 300 38.27 -18.78 9.22
N PRO A 301 39.37 -19.11 8.52
CA PRO A 301 40.27 -20.22 8.88
C PRO A 301 40.90 -20.07 10.27
#